data_AF-A0A0B1SLM0-F1
#
_entry.id   AF-A0A0B1SLM0-F1
#
_cell.length_a   1.000
_cell.length_b   1.000
_cell.length_c   1.000
_cell.angle_alpha   90.00
_cell.angle_beta   90.00
_cell.angle_gamma   90.00
#
_symmetry.space_group_name_H-M   'P 1'
#
loop_
_entity.id
_entity.type
_entity.pdbx_description
1 polymer ?
#
loop_
_entity_poly.entity_id
_entity_poly.type
_entity_poly.pdbx_seq_one_letter_code
_entity_poly.pdbx_strand_id
1 'polypeptide(L)'
;MNPTNLMWDKERKKLVAIIDFQLLHTGNFAEDIARILMLTMSRQQRRKYTNALLERYHDTLSSLFDGNPPYTLSKVHEAYDRIFLYAFNFALFAMATYYGMYQNLEKDEAKRAKIHEEIVDRAYGVVMDAERLARQRQNGRNARRV
;
A
#
# COMPACT_ATOMS: atom_id res chain seq x y z
N MET A 1 -6.18 -4.73 -2.06
CA MET A 1 -5.33 -5.65 -2.84
C MET A 1 -4.23 -6.25 -1.97
N ASN A 2 -3.97 -7.55 -2.10
CA ASN A 2 -2.85 -8.23 -1.45
C ASN A 2 -1.80 -8.63 -2.52
N PRO A 3 -0.50 -8.33 -2.34
CA PRO A 3 0.54 -8.75 -3.29
C PRO A 3 0.61 -10.25 -3.57
N THR A 4 0.23 -11.12 -2.62
CA THR A 4 0.19 -12.58 -2.84
C THR A 4 -0.89 -12.99 -3.84
N ASN A 5 -1.84 -12.11 -4.15
CA ASN A 5 -2.91 -12.34 -5.11
C ASN A 5 -2.52 -11.85 -6.53
N LEU A 6 -1.26 -11.41 -6.71
CA LEU A 6 -0.72 -10.98 -7.99
C LEU A 6 0.18 -12.07 -8.57
N MET A 7 -0.24 -12.68 -9.68
CA MET A 7 0.60 -13.62 -10.41
C MET A 7 1.59 -12.85 -11.29
N TRP A 8 2.87 -12.93 -10.94
CA TRP A 8 3.94 -12.22 -11.64
C TRP A 8 4.83 -13.18 -12.44
N ASP A 9 4.96 -12.94 -13.75
CA ASP A 9 5.92 -13.64 -14.59
C ASP A 9 7.29 -12.97 -14.40
N LYS A 10 8.20 -13.69 -13.74
CA LYS A 10 9.55 -13.19 -13.41
C LYS A 10 10.42 -12.98 -14.65
N GLU A 11 10.27 -13.82 -15.67
CA GLU A 11 11.09 -13.76 -16.88
C GLU A 11 10.64 -12.60 -17.76
N ARG A 12 9.33 -12.48 -17.99
CA ARG A 12 8.76 -11.42 -18.84
C ARG A 12 8.52 -10.11 -18.10
N LYS A 13 8.74 -10.09 -16.78
CA LYS A 13 8.53 -8.94 -15.88
C LYS A 13 7.14 -8.32 -16.07
N LYS A 14 6.11 -9.16 -16.09
CA LYS A 14 4.72 -8.73 -16.33
C LYS A 14 3.75 -9.34 -15.33
N LEU A 15 2.69 -8.59 -15.05
CA LEU A 15 1.53 -9.11 -14.35
C LEU A 15 0.79 -10.06 -15.28
N VAL A 16 0.52 -11.27 -14.82
CA VAL A 16 -0.19 -12.32 -15.57
C VAL A 16 -1.66 -12.29 -15.22
N ALA A 17 -1.98 -12.28 -13.93
CA ALA A 17 -3.33 -12.32 -13.43
C ALA A 17 -3.42 -11.71 -12.03
N ILE A 18 -4.62 -11.22 -11.71
CA ILE A 18 -5.05 -10.91 -10.35
C ILE A 18 -6.06 -11.99 -9.98
N ILE A 19 -5.86 -12.65 -8.85
CA ILE A 19 -6.70 -13.76 -8.38
C ILE A 19 -7.32 -13.43 -7.02
N ASP A 20 -8.08 -14.37 -6.46
CA ASP A 20 -8.60 -14.31 -5.09
C ASP A 20 -9.46 -13.06 -4.80
N PHE A 21 -10.58 -12.95 -5.52
CA PHE A 21 -11.54 -11.83 -5.46
C PHE A 21 -12.55 -11.93 -4.30
N GLN A 22 -12.42 -12.88 -3.37
CA GLN A 22 -13.38 -13.08 -2.28
C GLN A 22 -13.50 -11.89 -1.31
N LEU A 23 -12.55 -10.94 -1.33
CA LEU A 23 -12.59 -9.69 -0.55
C LEU A 23 -12.84 -8.44 -1.42
N LEU A 24 -13.24 -8.63 -2.69
CA LEU A 24 -13.59 -7.54 -3.59
C LEU A 24 -14.81 -6.79 -3.05
N HIS A 25 -14.73 -5.46 -3.05
CA HIS A 25 -15.81 -4.58 -2.63
C HIS A 25 -15.70 -3.23 -3.34
N THR A 26 -16.78 -2.45 -3.32
CA THR A 26 -16.78 -1.05 -3.77
C THR A 26 -16.39 -0.14 -2.62
N GLY A 27 -15.53 0.84 -2.88
CA GLY A 27 -14.99 1.68 -1.82
C GLY A 27 -14.04 2.76 -2.30
N ASN A 28 -13.09 3.13 -1.44
CA ASN A 28 -12.08 4.12 -1.79
C ASN A 28 -11.14 3.55 -2.87
N PHE A 29 -11.12 4.16 -4.05
CA PHE A 29 -10.31 3.71 -5.19
C PHE A 29 -8.80 3.73 -4.95
N ALA A 30 -8.32 4.42 -3.90
CA ALA A 30 -6.91 4.42 -3.51
C ALA A 30 -6.55 3.30 -2.50
N GLU A 31 -7.53 2.50 -2.05
CA GLU A 31 -7.27 1.43 -1.07
C GLU A 31 -6.28 0.39 -1.61
N ASP A 32 -6.45 -0.02 -2.87
CA ASP A 32 -5.63 -1.06 -3.46
C ASP A 32 -4.17 -0.64 -3.56
N ILE A 33 -3.91 0.57 -4.07
CA ILE A 33 -2.54 1.10 -4.15
C ILE A 33 -1.96 1.31 -2.74
N ALA A 34 -2.74 1.81 -1.78
CA ALA A 34 -2.28 1.95 -0.40
C ALA A 34 -1.80 0.62 0.19
N ARG A 35 -2.58 -0.45 0.02
CA ARG A 35 -2.23 -1.79 0.52
C ARG A 35 -1.00 -2.35 -0.20
N ILE A 36 -0.87 -2.18 -1.51
CA ILE A 36 0.33 -2.61 -2.24
C ILE A 36 1.58 -1.90 -1.71
N LEU A 37 1.55 -0.57 -1.56
CA LEU A 37 2.71 0.17 -1.05
C LEU A 37 3.06 -0.26 0.37
N MET A 38 2.08 -0.39 1.25
CA MET A 38 2.28 -0.82 2.64
C MET A 38 2.93 -2.20 2.75
N LEU A 39 2.49 -3.17 1.95
CA LEU A 39 2.89 -4.57 2.06
C LEU A 39 4.20 -4.91 1.33
N THR A 40 4.57 -4.13 0.31
CA THR A 40 5.72 -4.46 -0.56
C THR A 40 6.92 -3.54 -0.38
N MET A 41 6.71 -2.29 0.05
CA MET A 41 7.80 -1.31 0.13
C MET A 41 8.27 -1.10 1.55
N SER A 42 9.59 -0.99 1.73
CA SER A 42 10.19 -0.52 2.99
C SER A 42 9.71 0.90 3.32
N ARG A 43 9.88 1.33 4.57
CA ARG A 43 9.49 2.69 4.97
C ARG A 43 10.17 3.77 4.11
N GLN A 44 11.44 3.55 3.75
CA GLN A 44 12.25 4.50 2.99
C GLN A 44 11.74 4.60 1.56
N GLN A 45 11.44 3.45 0.95
CA GLN A 45 10.86 3.38 -0.39
C GLN A 45 9.51 4.08 -0.45
N ARG A 46 8.60 3.83 0.52
CA ARG A 46 7.30 4.53 0.55
C ARG A 46 7.46 6.04 0.62
N ARG A 47 8.30 6.55 1.53
CA ARG A 47 8.55 8.00 1.64
C ARG A 47 9.11 8.60 0.36
N LYS A 48 9.97 7.87 -0.35
CA LYS A 48 10.61 8.34 -1.59
C LYS A 48 9.68 8.29 -2.80
N TYR A 49 8.87 7.24 -2.93
CA TYR A 49 8.19 6.92 -4.18
C TYR A 49 6.67 7.09 -4.16
N THR A 50 6.02 7.29 -2.99
CA THR A 50 4.54 7.36 -2.93
C THR A 50 3.97 8.41 -3.88
N ASN A 51 4.50 9.64 -3.89
CA ASN A 51 3.96 10.70 -4.75
C ASN A 51 4.05 10.35 -6.24
N ALA A 52 5.23 9.94 -6.70
CA ALA A 52 5.43 9.54 -8.10
C ALA A 52 4.56 8.34 -8.51
N LEU A 53 4.25 7.44 -7.57
CA LEU A 53 3.37 6.29 -7.83
C LEU A 53 1.89 6.69 -7.86
N LEU A 54 1.47 7.66 -7.03
CA LEU A 54 0.12 8.21 -7.08
C LEU A 54 -0.12 9.04 -8.35
N GLU A 55 0.89 9.78 -8.80
CA GLU A 55 0.92 10.45 -10.11
C GLU A 55 0.76 9.44 -11.24
N ARG A 56 1.62 8.41 -11.27
CA ARG A 56 1.50 7.35 -12.28
C ARG A 56 0.14 6.64 -12.24
N TYR A 57 -0.41 6.42 -11.04
CA TYR A 57 -1.72 5.80 -10.87
C TYR A 57 -2.84 6.69 -11.44
N HIS A 58 -2.81 7.98 -11.16
CA HIS A 58 -3.69 8.97 -11.75
C HIS A 58 -3.59 8.97 -13.27
N ASP A 59 -2.38 9.06 -13.83
CA ASP A 59 -2.17 9.13 -15.28
C ASP A 59 -2.65 7.85 -15.99
N THR A 60 -2.38 6.70 -15.37
CA THR A 60 -2.83 5.39 -15.89
C THR A 60 -4.34 5.34 -15.95
N LEU A 61 -5.04 5.71 -14.87
CA LEU A 61 -6.50 5.72 -14.87
C LEU A 61 -7.06 6.81 -15.78
N SER A 62 -6.44 7.99 -15.84
CA SER A 62 -6.82 9.09 -16.73
C SER A 62 -6.80 8.67 -18.20
N SER A 63 -5.83 7.84 -18.60
CA SER A 63 -5.75 7.32 -19.96
C SER A 63 -6.96 6.46 -20.36
N LEU A 64 -7.70 5.91 -19.39
CA LEU A 64 -8.94 5.18 -19.62
C LEU A 64 -10.15 6.11 -19.82
N PHE A 65 -9.97 7.41 -19.61
CA PHE A 65 -10.98 8.47 -19.79
C PHE A 65 -10.54 9.50 -20.85
N ASP A 66 -9.78 9.07 -21.86
CA ASP A 66 -9.24 9.96 -22.91
C ASP A 66 -8.45 11.17 -22.36
N GLY A 67 -7.80 10.98 -21.19
CA GLY A 67 -7.06 12.02 -20.49
C GLY A 67 -7.91 12.96 -19.62
N ASN A 68 -9.22 12.74 -19.51
CA ASN A 68 -10.14 13.60 -18.75
C ASN A 68 -10.94 12.81 -17.69
N PRO A 69 -10.28 12.33 -16.62
CA PRO A 69 -10.95 11.60 -15.54
C PRO A 69 -11.91 12.50 -14.74
N PRO A 70 -12.92 11.92 -14.05
CA PRO A 70 -13.86 12.68 -13.21
C PRO A 70 -13.27 13.12 -11.85
N TYR A 71 -11.95 13.12 -11.69
CA TYR A 71 -11.24 13.48 -10.47
C TYR A 71 -9.84 14.01 -10.80
N THR A 72 -9.24 14.75 -9.87
CA THR A 72 -7.89 15.32 -10.04
C THR A 72 -6.83 14.49 -9.33
N LEU A 73 -5.56 14.69 -9.67
CA LEU A 73 -4.43 14.13 -8.92
C LEU A 73 -4.50 14.47 -7.42
N SER A 74 -4.91 15.69 -7.07
CA SER A 74 -5.10 16.09 -5.67
C SER A 74 -6.14 15.21 -4.96
N LYS A 75 -7.20 14.77 -5.67
CA LYS A 75 -8.17 13.81 -5.13
C LYS A 75 -7.59 12.41 -4.93
N VAL A 76 -6.61 12.00 -5.71
CA VAL A 76 -5.88 10.74 -5.49
C VAL A 76 -5.08 10.80 -4.19
N HIS A 77 -4.34 11.89 -3.95
CA HIS A 77 -3.61 12.09 -2.70
C HIS A 77 -4.56 12.13 -1.49
N GLU A 78 -5.65 12.88 -1.60
CA GLU A 78 -6.67 12.96 -0.54
C GLU A 78 -7.28 11.59 -0.24
N ALA A 79 -7.61 10.82 -1.29
CA ALA A 79 -8.17 9.48 -1.15
C ALA A 79 -7.18 8.51 -0.49
N TYR A 80 -5.91 8.53 -0.92
CA TYR A 80 -4.83 7.74 -0.34
C TYR A 80 -4.61 8.05 1.15
N ASP A 81 -4.53 9.33 1.50
CA ASP A 81 -4.36 9.73 2.89
C ASP A 81 -5.56 9.27 3.72
N ARG A 82 -6.79 9.53 3.26
CA ARG A 82 -8.03 9.18 3.98
C ARG A 82 -8.10 7.68 4.29
N ILE A 83 -7.78 6.83 3.32
CA ILE A 83 -7.83 5.38 3.50
C ILE A 83 -6.65 4.84 4.31
N PHE A 84 -5.52 5.56 4.40
CA PHE A 84 -4.30 5.07 5.05
C PHE A 84 -4.54 4.53 6.47
N LEU A 85 -5.28 5.29 7.30
CA LEU A 85 -5.56 4.89 8.69
C LEU A 85 -6.49 3.67 8.80
N TYR A 86 -7.27 3.36 7.77
CA TYR A 86 -8.04 2.13 7.71
C TYR A 86 -7.17 0.98 7.18
N ALA A 87 -6.49 1.21 6.07
CA ALA A 87 -5.68 0.21 5.36
C ALA A 87 -4.48 -0.29 6.17
N PHE A 88 -3.85 0.53 7.02
CA PHE A 88 -2.68 0.09 7.80
C PHE A 88 -3.04 -1.02 8.80
N ASN A 89 -4.25 -1.01 9.37
CA ASN A 89 -4.70 -2.09 10.27
C ASN A 89 -4.74 -3.44 9.54
N PHE A 90 -5.29 -3.44 8.33
CA PHE A 90 -5.27 -4.62 7.46
C PHE A 90 -3.85 -5.00 7.06
N ALA A 91 -2.98 -4.02 6.79
CA ALA A 91 -1.60 -4.28 6.43
C ALA A 91 -0.83 -4.94 7.59
N LEU A 92 -1.04 -4.50 8.83
CA LEU A 92 -0.44 -5.12 10.02
C LEU A 92 -0.90 -6.57 10.20
N PHE A 93 -2.20 -6.83 10.07
CA PHE A 93 -2.74 -8.19 10.13
C PHE A 93 -2.14 -9.09 9.03
N ALA A 94 -2.07 -8.58 7.80
CA ALA A 94 -1.50 -9.32 6.67
C ALA A 94 0.00 -9.61 6.88
N MET A 95 0.77 -8.65 7.37
CA MET A 95 2.19 -8.82 7.66
C MET A 95 2.45 -9.85 8.77
N ALA A 96 1.65 -9.86 9.84
CA ALA A 96 1.71 -10.91 10.86
C ALA A 96 1.44 -12.29 10.27
N THR A 97 0.43 -12.39 9.38
CA THR A 97 0.11 -13.62 8.66
C THR A 97 1.27 -14.07 7.77
N TYR A 98 1.89 -13.16 6.99
CA TYR A 98 3.03 -13.50 6.14
C TYR A 98 4.24 -13.92 6.94
N TYR A 99 4.50 -13.28 8.09
CA TYR A 99 5.59 -13.67 8.98
C TYR A 99 5.47 -15.15 9.37
N GLY A 100 4.29 -15.55 9.87
CA GLY A 100 4.00 -16.95 10.22
C GLY A 100 4.00 -17.89 9.01
N MET A 101 3.52 -17.42 7.86
CA MET A 101 3.52 -18.19 6.62
C MET A 101 4.95 -18.54 6.16
N TYR A 102 5.85 -17.55 6.13
CA TYR A 102 7.25 -17.76 5.74
C TYR A 102 8.05 -18.57 6.75
N GLN A 103 7.63 -18.62 8.02
CA GLN A 103 8.20 -19.56 8.99
C GLN A 103 8.09 -21.02 8.52
N ASN A 104 7.01 -21.36 7.82
CA ASN A 104 6.72 -22.72 7.37
C ASN A 104 7.13 -22.98 5.92
N LEU A 105 7.09 -21.97 5.05
CA LEU A 105 7.33 -22.13 3.61
C LEU A 105 8.80 -21.98 3.20
N GLU A 106 9.56 -21.06 3.82
CA GLU A 106 10.95 -20.81 3.43
C GLU A 106 11.90 -21.66 4.28
N LYS A 107 12.54 -22.64 3.63
CA LYS A 107 13.46 -23.58 4.27
C LYS A 107 14.87 -23.01 4.42
N ASP A 108 15.26 -22.10 3.54
CA ASP A 108 16.54 -21.40 3.63
C ASP A 108 16.50 -20.39 4.77
N GLU A 109 17.27 -20.66 5.82
CA GLU A 109 17.27 -19.85 7.04
C GLU A 109 17.72 -18.41 6.81
N ALA A 110 18.74 -18.19 5.96
CA ALA A 110 19.24 -16.85 5.68
C ALA A 110 18.20 -16.03 4.89
N LYS A 111 17.53 -16.65 3.90
CA LYS A 111 16.44 -15.99 3.17
C LYS A 111 15.24 -15.72 4.06
N ARG A 112 14.85 -16.67 4.90
CA ARG A 112 13.74 -16.52 5.85
C ARG A 112 13.99 -15.36 6.81
N ALA A 113 15.18 -15.30 7.42
CA ALA A 113 15.56 -14.22 8.33
C ALA A 113 15.46 -12.84 7.66
N LYS A 114 15.94 -12.72 6.42
CA LYS A 114 15.83 -11.48 5.64
C LYS A 114 14.38 -11.10 5.35
N ILE A 115 13.54 -12.07 4.95
CA ILE A 115 12.11 -11.82 4.71
C ILE A 115 11.41 -11.33 5.99
N HIS A 116 11.72 -11.95 7.13
CA HIS A 116 11.19 -11.56 8.43
C HIS A 116 11.62 -10.15 8.83
N GLU A 117 12.89 -9.79 8.64
CA GLU A 117 13.39 -8.43 8.85
C GLU A 117 12.64 -7.42 7.97
N GLU A 118 12.46 -7.72 6.68
CA GLU A 118 11.71 -6.86 5.78
C GLU A 118 10.24 -6.69 6.20
N ILE A 119 9.57 -7.75 6.65
CA ILE A 119 8.18 -7.70 7.14
C ILE A 119 8.11 -6.81 8.40
N VAL A 120 9.05 -6.96 9.33
CA VAL A 120 9.09 -6.17 10.57
C VAL A 120 9.37 -4.69 10.27
N ASP A 121 10.30 -4.36 9.37
CA ASP A 121 10.54 -2.95 8.96
C ASP A 121 9.28 -2.34 8.34
N ARG A 122 8.58 -3.09 7.48
CA ARG A 122 7.33 -2.62 6.86
C ARG A 122 6.25 -2.38 7.92
N ALA A 123 6.07 -3.31 8.85
CA ALA A 123 5.09 -3.22 9.94
C ALA A 123 5.36 -2.01 10.85
N TYR A 124 6.61 -1.84 11.30
CA TYR A 124 7.02 -0.67 12.06
C TYR A 124 6.79 0.62 11.26
N GLY A 125 7.23 0.63 10.00
CA GLY A 125 7.11 1.79 9.12
C GLY A 125 5.67 2.25 8.92
N VAL A 126 4.70 1.33 8.74
CA VAL A 126 3.31 1.72 8.51
C VAL A 126 2.67 2.33 9.75
N VAL A 127 3.05 1.86 10.95
CA VAL A 127 2.61 2.46 12.22
C VAL A 127 3.15 3.88 12.36
N MET A 128 4.44 4.08 12.09
CA MET A 128 5.06 5.41 12.14
C MET A 128 4.46 6.37 11.11
N ASP A 129 4.17 5.88 9.90
CA ASP A 129 3.53 6.68 8.86
C ASP A 129 2.08 7.04 9.25
N ALA A 130 1.33 6.11 9.87
CA ALA A 130 -0.03 6.35 10.36
C ALA A 130 -0.06 7.35 11.52
N GLU A 131 0.86 7.24 12.48
CA GLU A 131 0.99 8.19 13.58
C GLU A 131 1.28 9.61 13.07
N ARG A 132 2.23 9.74 12.13
CA ARG A 132 2.54 11.04 11.50
C ARG A 132 1.29 11.66 10.86
N LEU A 133 0.55 10.88 10.07
CA LEU A 133 -0.67 11.35 9.42
C LEU A 133 -1.76 11.75 10.43
N ALA A 134 -1.93 10.98 11.51
CA ALA A 134 -2.88 11.28 12.57
C ALA A 134 -2.55 12.62 13.26
N ARG A 135 -1.27 12.85 13.59
CA ARG A 135 -0.80 14.11 14.19
C ARG A 135 -1.00 15.30 13.26
N GLN A 136 -0.66 15.16 11.97
CA GLN A 136 -0.87 16.22 10.96
C GLN A 136 -2.35 16.63 10.86
N ARG A 137 -3.27 15.65 10.89
CA ARG A 137 -4.72 15.92 10.88
C ARG A 137 -5.19 16.64 12.14
N GLN A 138 -4.68 16.24 13.30
CA GLN A 138 -5.02 16.89 14.57
C GLN A 138 -4.58 18.36 14.58
N ASN A 139 -3.34 18.62 14.15
CA ASN A 139 -2.81 19.99 14.05
C ASN A 139 -3.60 20.84 13.05
N GLY A 140 -3.93 20.29 11.88
CA GLY A 140 -4.75 20.98 10.88
C GLY A 140 -6.18 21.28 11.35
N ARG A 141 -6.77 20.43 12.21
CA ARG A 141 -8.07 20.70 12.84
C ARG A 141 -7.98 21.82 13.87
N ASN A 142 -6.91 21.85 14.67
CA ASN A 142 -6.69 22.90 15.65
C ASN A 142 -6.48 24.27 15.00
N ALA A 143 -5.70 24.32 13.91
CA ALA A 143 -5.45 25.56 13.17
C ALA A 143 -6.70 26.16 12.49
N ARG A 144 -7.72 25.34 12.18
CA ARG A 144 -9.00 25.82 11.61
C ARG A 144 -10.02 26.28 12.66
N ARG A 145 -9.71 26.11 13.95
CA ARG A 145 -10.58 26.51 15.08
C ARG A 145 -10.12 27.82 15.74
N VAL A 146 -8.98 28.36 15.33
CA VAL A 146 -8.43 29.67 15.74
C VAL A 146 -8.70 30.65 14.61
#